data_AF-A0A9E2N9T2-F1
#
_entry.id   AF-A0A9E2N9T2-F1
#
_cell.length_a   1.000
_cell.length_b   1.000
_cell.length_c   1.000
_cell.angle_alpha   90.00
_cell.angle_beta   90.00
_cell.angle_gamma   90.00
#
_symmetry.space_group_name_H-M   'P 1'
#
loop_
_entity.id
_entity.type
_entity.pdbx_description
1 polymer ?
#
loop_
_entity_poly.entity_id
_entity_poly.type
_entity_poly.pdbx_seq_one_letter_code
_entity_poly.pdbx_strand_id
1 'polypeptide(L)'
;NPGWLRDNQERIEDRLFSARRGQARPELLLCDVTPGYLEGEKYDQADYGYRRDKKRGKPFVIGLLCDEADEPVSTEVFEGYTIDPVRFQSRAKRRLNILASRG
;
A
#
# COMPACT_ATOMS: atom_id res chain seq x y z
N ASN A 1 13.88 -1.55 13.72
CA ASN A 1 14.12 -2.37 12.51
C ASN A 1 12.83 -2.36 11.68
N PRO A 2 12.76 -1.62 10.56
CA PRO A 2 11.57 -1.52 9.72
C PRO A 2 11.17 -2.86 9.04
N GLY A 3 12.06 -3.86 8.99
CA GLY A 3 11.76 -5.18 8.43
C GLY A 3 10.57 -5.87 9.10
N TRP A 4 10.45 -5.76 10.43
CA TRP A 4 9.37 -6.41 11.17
C TRP A 4 7.97 -5.98 10.70
N LEU A 5 7.78 -4.68 10.42
CA LEU A 5 6.48 -4.17 9.94
C LEU A 5 6.12 -4.76 8.58
N ARG A 6 7.09 -4.85 7.67
CA ARG A 6 6.92 -5.48 6.35
C ARG A 6 6.57 -6.96 6.48
N ASP A 7 7.32 -7.69 7.31
CA ASP A 7 7.13 -9.13 7.52
C ASP A 7 5.78 -9.45 8.19
N ASN A 8 5.21 -8.50 8.94
CA ASN A 8 3.95 -8.67 9.66
C ASN A 8 2.76 -7.96 8.99
N GLN A 9 2.95 -7.32 7.85
CA GLN A 9 1.96 -6.42 7.27
C GLN A 9 0.63 -7.14 6.99
N GLU A 10 0.66 -8.30 6.34
CA GLU A 10 -0.54 -9.09 6.01
C GLU A 10 -1.31 -9.48 7.28
N ARG A 11 -0.60 -9.93 8.32
CA ARG A 11 -1.19 -10.29 9.62
C ARG A 11 -1.84 -9.09 10.31
N ILE A 12 -1.23 -7.90 10.21
CA ILE A 12 -1.76 -6.67 10.79
C ILE A 12 -3.02 -6.23 10.02
N GLU A 13 -2.95 -6.16 8.70
CA GLU A 13 -4.08 -5.82 7.82
C GLU A 13 -5.26 -6.77 8.04
N ASP A 14 -5.00 -8.07 8.19
CA ASP A 14 -6.01 -9.08 8.52
C ASP A 14 -6.68 -8.83 9.87
N ARG A 15 -5.89 -8.61 10.91
CA ARG A 15 -6.43 -8.37 12.25
C ARG A 15 -7.27 -7.10 12.29
N LEU A 16 -6.84 -6.03 11.63
CA LEU A 16 -7.57 -4.78 11.55
C LEU A 16 -8.88 -4.95 10.76
N PHE A 17 -8.84 -5.63 9.62
CA PHE A 17 -10.02 -5.90 8.82
C PHE A 17 -11.06 -6.73 9.60
N SER A 18 -10.64 -7.86 10.18
CA SER A 18 -11.54 -8.72 10.95
C SER A 18 -12.10 -8.04 12.20
N ALA A 19 -11.34 -7.15 12.85
CA ALA A 19 -11.85 -6.39 13.98
C ALA A 19 -12.97 -5.40 13.60
N ARG A 20 -12.98 -4.89 12.36
CA ARG A 20 -13.98 -3.93 11.87
C ARG A 20 -15.18 -4.61 11.20
N ARG A 21 -14.93 -5.63 10.39
CA ARG A 21 -15.90 -6.26 9.47
C ARG A 21 -16.24 -7.71 9.82
N GLY A 22 -15.50 -8.34 10.73
CA GLY A 22 -15.59 -9.77 10.98
C GLY A 22 -15.20 -10.59 9.75
N GLN A 23 -16.14 -11.41 9.27
CA GLN A 23 -16.00 -12.25 8.07
C GLN A 23 -16.72 -11.66 6.85
N ALA A 24 -17.37 -10.49 6.99
CA ALA A 24 -18.08 -9.88 5.88
C ALA A 24 -17.09 -9.47 4.77
N ARG A 25 -17.36 -9.94 3.55
CA ARG A 25 -16.54 -9.65 2.38
C ARG A 25 -16.87 -8.24 1.86
N PRO A 26 -15.86 -7.43 1.45
CA PRO A 26 -16.13 -6.19 0.74
C PRO A 26 -16.80 -6.46 -0.61
N GLU A 27 -17.86 -5.73 -0.93
CA GLU A 27 -18.49 -5.79 -2.24
C GLU A 27 -17.77 -4.91 -3.27
N LEU A 28 -17.08 -3.88 -2.79
CA LEU A 28 -16.31 -2.93 -3.58
C LEU A 28 -14.95 -2.69 -2.94
N LEU A 29 -13.94 -2.45 -3.78
CA LEU A 29 -12.68 -1.86 -3.34
C LEU A 29 -12.46 -0.55 -4.08
N LEU A 30 -12.24 0.51 -3.31
CA LEU A 30 -11.82 1.81 -3.77
C LEU A 30 -10.29 1.87 -3.71
N CYS A 31 -9.67 2.56 -4.68
CA CYS A 31 -8.24 2.76 -4.67
C CYS A 31 -7.88 4.24 -4.76
N ASP A 32 -6.87 4.61 -3.98
CA ASP A 32 -6.20 5.90 -4.09
C ASP A 32 -4.68 5.70 -4.21
N VAL A 33 -4.04 6.61 -4.93
CA VAL A 33 -2.61 6.56 -5.23
C VAL A 33 -2.00 7.94 -4.99
N THR A 34 -1.19 8.03 -3.94
CA THR A 34 -0.56 9.28 -3.53
C THR A 34 0.97 9.22 -3.75
N PRO A 35 1.55 10.05 -4.64
CA PRO A 35 2.99 10.15 -4.80
C PRO A 35 3.65 10.93 -3.65
N GLY A 36 4.88 10.58 -3.30
CA GLY A 36 5.67 11.23 -2.27
C GLY A 36 7.16 11.24 -2.58
N TYR A 37 7.93 11.93 -1.75
CA TYR A 37 9.39 11.97 -1.82
C TYR A 37 9.97 12.03 -0.41
N LEU A 38 11.01 11.25 -0.17
CA LEU A 38 11.78 11.32 1.07
C LEU A 38 12.81 12.43 0.95
N GLU A 39 12.85 13.31 1.94
CA GLU A 39 13.87 14.35 2.10
C GLU A 39 14.96 13.91 3.11
N GLY A 40 16.21 14.31 2.89
CA GLY A 40 17.35 14.03 3.77
C GLY A 40 18.41 13.07 3.20
N GLU A 41 19.63 13.12 3.75
CA GLU A 41 20.80 12.39 3.23
C GLU A 41 21.05 11.02 3.89
N LYS A 42 20.30 10.65 4.94
CA LYS A 42 20.59 9.48 5.80
C LYS A 42 19.88 8.17 5.42
N TYR A 43 19.22 8.10 4.27
CA TYR A 43 18.56 6.86 3.82
C TYR A 43 19.38 6.22 2.72
N ASP A 44 20.15 5.17 2.99
CA ASP A 44 21.19 4.64 2.07
C ASP A 44 20.66 3.70 0.96
N GLN A 45 19.37 3.32 0.96
CA GLN A 45 18.83 2.21 0.14
C GLN A 45 17.83 2.64 -0.96
N ALA A 46 18.07 3.72 -1.71
CA ALA A 46 17.15 4.08 -2.80
C ALA A 46 17.81 4.94 -3.88
N ASP A 47 17.36 4.80 -5.12
CA ASP A 47 17.93 5.49 -6.26
C ASP A 47 17.51 6.97 -6.33
N TYR A 48 18.49 7.84 -6.60
CA TYR A 48 18.29 9.28 -6.77
C TYR A 48 17.61 9.58 -8.11
N GLY A 49 16.42 10.20 -8.08
CA GLY A 49 15.73 10.69 -9.27
C GLY A 49 15.63 12.22 -9.30
N TYR A 50 15.73 12.84 -10.48
CA TYR A 50 15.64 14.29 -10.67
C TYR A 50 14.25 14.74 -11.15
N ARG A 51 13.68 15.79 -10.54
CA ARG A 51 12.41 16.43 -10.94
C ARG A 51 12.64 17.85 -11.49
N ARG A 52 11.71 18.34 -12.32
CA ARG A 52 11.75 19.65 -13.03
C ARG A 52 11.55 20.86 -12.08
N ASP A 53 10.98 20.61 -10.91
CA ASP A 53 10.65 21.51 -9.80
C ASP A 53 11.75 21.61 -8.73
N LYS A 54 12.98 21.15 -9.04
CA LYS A 54 14.20 21.27 -8.21
C LYS A 54 14.13 20.61 -6.81
N LYS A 55 13.09 19.85 -6.50
CA LYS A 55 12.99 19.07 -5.26
C LYS A 55 13.92 17.86 -5.32
N ARG A 56 14.85 17.76 -4.37
CA ARG A 56 15.82 16.65 -4.22
C ARG A 56 15.25 15.63 -3.23
N GLY A 57 15.18 14.35 -3.60
CA GLY A 57 14.69 13.30 -2.72
C GLY A 57 14.53 11.94 -3.39
N LYS A 58 14.15 10.92 -2.62
CA LYS A 58 13.87 9.57 -3.11
C LYS A 58 12.36 9.39 -3.30
N PRO A 59 11.88 9.30 -4.55
CA PRO A 59 10.46 9.22 -4.83
C PRO A 59 9.87 7.87 -4.44
N PHE A 60 8.62 7.91 -4.01
CA PHE A 60 7.82 6.72 -3.78
C PHE A 60 6.35 7.00 -4.12
N VAL A 61 5.56 5.95 -4.24
CA VAL A 61 4.11 6.01 -4.40
C VAL A 61 3.47 5.16 -3.33
N ILE A 62 2.45 5.68 -2.64
CA ILE A 62 1.60 4.91 -1.72
C ILE A 62 0.32 4.55 -2.46
N GLY A 63 0.06 3.25 -2.58
CA GLY A 63 -1.25 2.72 -2.95
C GLY A 63 -2.06 2.39 -1.71
N LEU A 64 -3.32 2.81 -1.69
CA LEU A 64 -4.29 2.52 -0.64
C LEU A 64 -5.50 1.82 -1.24
N LEU A 65 -5.92 0.72 -0.61
CA LEU A 65 -7.18 0.05 -0.90
C LEU A 65 -8.11 0.28 0.28
N CYS A 66 -9.28 0.84 0.00
CA CYS A 66 -10.38 1.00 0.94
C CYS A 66 -11.58 0.20 0.48
N ASP A 67 -12.52 0.00 1.39
CA ASP A 67 -13.78 -0.61 1.07
C ASP A 67 -14.91 0.40 0.81
N GLU A 68 -16.15 -0.07 0.67
CA GLU A 68 -17.32 0.77 0.41
C GLU A 68 -17.67 1.76 1.54
N ALA A 69 -17.09 1.59 2.72
CA ALA A 69 -17.23 2.52 3.85
C ALA A 69 -16.00 3.46 3.98
N ASP A 70 -15.15 3.52 2.96
CA ASP A 70 -13.87 4.23 2.93
C ASP A 70 -12.85 3.73 3.98
N GLU A 71 -13.09 2.54 4.56
CA GLU A 71 -12.21 1.96 5.58
C GLU A 71 -11.01 1.25 4.92
N PRO A 72 -9.77 1.50 5.40
CA PRO A 72 -8.58 0.94 4.78
C PRO A 72 -8.47 -0.58 4.97
N VAL A 73 -8.27 -1.28 3.84
CA VAL A 73 -8.16 -2.74 3.74
C VAL A 73 -6.71 -3.20 3.55
N SER A 74 -5.91 -2.45 2.79
CA SER A 74 -4.49 -2.75 2.53
C SER A 74 -3.75 -1.52 2.02
N THR A 75 -2.43 -1.47 2.22
CA THR A 75 -1.57 -0.43 1.65
C THR A 75 -0.28 -0.99 1.06
N GLU A 76 0.29 -0.32 0.06
CA GLU A 76 1.60 -0.68 -0.48
C GLU A 76 2.42 0.55 -0.81
N VAL A 77 3.72 0.49 -0.52
CA VAL A 77 4.69 1.51 -0.95
C VAL A 77 5.47 0.97 -2.13
N PHE A 78 5.47 1.72 -3.23
CA PHE A 78 6.23 1.45 -4.44
C PHE A 78 7.41 2.41 -4.52
N GLU A 79 8.58 1.90 -4.85
CA GLU A 79 9.76 2.72 -5.08
C GLU A 79 9.64 3.43 -6.44
N GLY A 80 10.08 4.69 -6.51
CA GLY A 80 10.03 5.46 -7.74
C GLY A 80 8.76 6.29 -7.90
N TYR A 81 8.53 6.72 -9.14
CA TYR A 81 7.41 7.60 -9.52
C TYR A 81 6.19 6.85 -10.08
N THR A 82 6.34 5.55 -10.33
CA THR A 82 5.38 4.78 -11.11
C THR A 82 4.81 3.70 -10.23
N ILE A 83 3.49 3.67 -10.10
CA ILE A 83 2.83 2.46 -9.63
C ILE A 83 3.00 1.41 -10.72
N ASP A 84 3.46 0.21 -10.37
CA ASP A 84 3.29 -0.93 -11.25
C ASP A 84 1.79 -1.30 -11.18
N PRO A 85 0.97 -0.96 -12.20
CA PRO A 85 -0.47 -1.15 -12.12
C PRO A 85 -0.82 -2.63 -12.02
N VAL A 86 0.02 -3.50 -12.60
CA VAL A 86 -0.15 -4.95 -12.54
C VAL A 86 0.09 -5.44 -11.12
N ARG A 87 1.14 -4.95 -10.45
CA ARG A 87 1.42 -5.29 -9.04
C ARG A 87 0.32 -4.79 -8.11
N PHE A 88 -0.16 -3.57 -8.29
CA PHE A 88 -1.25 -3.02 -7.47
C PHE A 88 -2.58 -3.74 -7.69
N GLN A 89 -2.94 -4.05 -8.94
CA GLN A 89 -4.11 -4.89 -9.25
C GLN A 89 -3.97 -6.31 -8.67
N SER A 90 -2.77 -6.89 -8.74
CA SER A 90 -2.48 -8.20 -8.15
C SER A 90 -2.68 -8.20 -6.63
N ARG A 91 -2.24 -7.12 -5.95
CA ARG A 91 -2.48 -6.88 -4.52
C ARG A 91 -3.98 -6.81 -4.21
N ALA A 92 -4.74 -6.01 -4.96
CA ALA A 92 -6.19 -5.90 -4.79
C ALA A 92 -6.91 -7.25 -4.99
N LYS A 93 -6.57 -7.97 -6.06
CA LYS A 93 -7.14 -9.30 -6.36
C LYS A 93 -6.80 -10.32 -5.27
N ARG A 94 -5.56 -10.34 -4.80
CA ARG A 94 -5.14 -11.19 -3.68
C ARG A 94 -5.94 -10.89 -2.42
N ARG A 95 -6.13 -9.60 -2.10
CA ARG A 95 -6.90 -9.17 -0.93
C ARG A 95 -8.35 -9.64 -1.03
N LEU A 96 -9.00 -9.44 -2.18
CA LEU A 96 -10.36 -9.95 -2.42
C LEU A 96 -10.45 -11.47 -2.23
N ASN A 97 -9.46 -12.23 -2.72
CA ASN A 97 -9.46 -13.69 -2.60
C ASN A 97 -9.32 -14.15 -1.14
N ILE A 98 -8.41 -13.54 -0.36
CA ILE A 98 -8.21 -13.86 1.06
C ILE A 98 -9.48 -13.55 1.86
N LEU A 99 -10.13 -12.44 1.55
CA LEU A 99 -11.37 -12.05 2.21
C LEU A 99 -12.56 -12.93 1.76
N ALA A 100 -12.57 -13.40 0.51
CA ALA A 100 -13.59 -14.29 -0.01
C ALA A 100 -13.49 -15.73 0.53
N SER A 101 -12.30 -16.23 0.83
CA SER A 101 -12.10 -17.58 1.39
C SER A 101 -12.43 -17.69 2.89
N ARG A 102 -12.87 -16.60 3.52
CA ARG A 102 -13.18 -16.52 4.95
C ARG A 102 -14.68 -16.57 5.27
N GLY A 103 -15.53 -16.65 4.24
CA GLY A 103 -16.98 -16.84 4.35
C GLY A 103 -17.41 -18.28 4.15
#